data_AF-Q4FUX2-F1
#
_entry.id   AF-Q4FUX2-F1
#
_cell.length_a   1.000
_cell.length_b   1.000
_cell.length_c   1.000
_cell.angle_alpha   90.00
_cell.angle_beta   90.00
_cell.angle_gamma   90.00
#
_symmetry.space_group_name_H-M   'P 1'
#
loop_
_entity.id
_entity.type
_entity.pdbx_description
1 polymer ?
#
loop_
_entity_poly.entity_id
_entity_poly.type
_entity_poly.pdbx_seq_one_letter_code
_entity_poly.pdbx_strand_id
1 'polypeptide(L)'
;MKAAEKYRRVFGSISHLKDQIPWTTGLSNMVEFLVWEPQRVLGISKKQYVRQIIEWTTSLELKDKSLEEIEEAISQKLNQKMNESEQLETYSKKTTGICNAREAVRRVKFFSEDYLNKEFDIFLSLCSDSYLNLFYGQFINFDQSGSWSTHGNSGIFEYSTELNAMFMDNLSYNHEANVLIANELKLNGKKNADQILKYCLMYEYLLKIGFIDKDTKFLLLFIGGSILKEDKQSLINQEITMCQTKPEKYKHLLKDELLEVAKHLEIASITWQSLIEFNNCYLNQNEVCQVEQKLLQGFNQSLQSKSFMHL
;
A
#
# COMPACT_ATOMS: atom_id res chain seq x y z
N MET A 1 27.95 10.78 0.96
CA MET A 1 27.17 9.67 1.53
C MET A 1 25.81 9.67 0.85
N LYS A 2 25.45 8.58 0.17
CA LYS A 2 24.17 8.46 -0.54
C LYS A 2 23.02 8.48 0.48
N ALA A 3 21.82 8.90 0.07
CA ALA A 3 20.64 8.94 0.95
C ALA A 3 20.37 7.57 1.61
N ALA A 4 20.51 6.48 0.84
CA ALA A 4 20.39 5.11 1.33
C ALA A 4 21.39 4.78 2.45
N GLU A 5 22.66 5.14 2.30
CA GLU A 5 23.69 4.92 3.34
C GLU A 5 23.35 5.66 4.63
N LYS A 6 22.85 6.90 4.52
CA LYS A 6 22.41 7.68 5.68
C LYS A 6 21.23 7.00 6.39
N TYR A 7 20.25 6.52 5.61
CA TYR A 7 19.07 5.85 6.16
C TYR A 7 19.46 4.56 6.88
N ARG A 8 20.24 3.68 6.22
CA ARG A 8 20.69 2.41 6.81
C ARG A 8 21.46 2.58 8.12
N ARG A 9 22.26 3.65 8.21
CA ARG A 9 23.01 3.95 9.44
C ARG A 9 22.12 4.31 10.63
N VAL A 10 20.95 4.87 10.38
CA VAL A 10 20.03 5.34 11.43
C VAL A 10 18.96 4.30 11.75
N PHE A 11 18.37 3.69 10.72
CA PHE A 11 17.19 2.83 10.84
C PHE A 11 17.50 1.35 10.60
N GLY A 12 18.75 1.02 10.25
CA GLY A 12 19.16 -0.34 9.92
C GLY A 12 18.84 -0.74 8.48
N SER A 13 19.09 -1.99 8.17
CA SER A 13 18.81 -2.62 6.89
C SER A 13 18.50 -4.09 7.09
N ILE A 14 17.75 -4.66 6.17
CA ILE A 14 17.63 -6.11 6.00
C ILE A 14 18.53 -6.56 4.84
N SER A 15 18.93 -7.82 4.87
CA SER A 15 19.76 -8.44 3.83
C SER A 15 19.04 -9.56 3.10
N HIS A 16 17.94 -10.04 3.67
CA HIS A 16 17.11 -11.11 3.15
C HIS A 16 15.66 -10.89 3.60
N LEU A 17 14.67 -11.38 2.85
CA LEU A 17 13.28 -11.25 3.28
C LEU A 17 12.96 -11.99 4.57
N LYS A 18 13.69 -13.07 4.88
CA LYS A 18 13.56 -13.78 6.16
C LYS A 18 13.87 -12.91 7.39
N ASP A 19 14.60 -11.81 7.20
CA ASP A 19 14.97 -10.93 8.30
C ASP A 19 13.71 -10.23 8.81
N GLN A 20 13.33 -10.49 10.05
CA GLN A 20 12.16 -9.88 10.66
C GLN A 20 12.36 -8.39 10.88
N ILE A 21 11.36 -7.59 10.49
CA ILE A 21 11.29 -6.18 10.86
C ILE A 21 10.30 -6.04 12.01
N PRO A 22 10.64 -5.31 13.09
CA PRO A 22 9.69 -5.04 14.15
C PRO A 22 8.41 -4.39 13.60
N TRP A 23 7.24 -4.86 14.04
CA TRP A 23 5.94 -4.29 13.65
C TRP A 23 5.86 -2.77 13.91
N THR A 24 6.64 -2.26 14.87
CA THR A 24 6.77 -0.83 15.17
C THR A 24 7.28 -0.01 13.99
N THR A 25 8.02 -0.60 13.04
CA THR A 25 8.38 0.05 11.79
C THR A 25 7.14 0.39 10.97
N GLY A 26 6.11 -0.47 10.98
CA GLY A 26 4.81 -0.17 10.38
C GLY A 26 4.16 1.07 10.98
N LEU A 27 4.21 1.21 12.32
CA LEU A 27 3.75 2.43 13.00
C LEU A 27 4.58 3.65 12.61
N SER A 28 5.91 3.54 12.57
CA SER A 28 6.80 4.62 12.16
C SER A 28 6.47 5.08 10.74
N ASN A 29 6.25 4.16 9.80
CA ASN A 29 5.85 4.48 8.43
C ASN A 29 4.49 5.20 8.40
N MET A 30 3.53 4.78 9.23
CA MET A 30 2.23 5.46 9.32
C MET A 30 2.39 6.89 9.84
N VAL A 31 3.27 7.11 10.83
CA VAL A 31 3.58 8.46 11.34
C VAL A 31 4.29 9.31 10.28
N GLU A 32 5.28 8.75 9.59
CA GLU A 32 5.97 9.42 8.48
C GLU A 32 4.98 9.84 7.39
N PHE A 33 4.11 8.93 6.96
CA PHE A 33 3.05 9.24 6.00
C PHE A 33 2.17 10.41 6.47
N LEU A 34 1.69 10.38 7.71
CA LEU A 34 0.79 11.41 8.24
C LEU A 34 1.47 12.78 8.38
N VAL A 35 2.75 12.83 8.71
CA VAL A 35 3.47 14.08 9.01
C VAL A 35 4.20 14.64 7.77
N TRP A 36 4.69 13.80 6.88
CA TRP A 36 5.62 14.18 5.81
C TRP A 36 4.97 14.22 4.42
N GLU A 37 3.87 13.49 4.20
CA GLU A 37 3.15 13.41 2.93
C GLU A 37 1.75 14.05 2.98
N PRO A 38 1.59 15.30 3.49
CA PRO A 38 0.28 15.92 3.64
C PRO A 38 -0.42 16.14 2.29
N GLN A 39 0.28 16.09 1.16
CA GLN A 39 -0.36 16.10 -0.16
C GLN A 39 -1.31 14.91 -0.32
N ARG A 40 -0.94 13.73 0.16
CA ARG A 40 -1.76 12.52 0.06
C ARG A 40 -3.02 12.60 0.95
N VAL A 41 -2.94 13.42 1.99
CA VAL A 41 -4.02 13.70 2.95
C VAL A 41 -4.93 14.86 2.47
N LEU A 42 -4.34 15.96 2.03
CA LEU A 42 -5.01 17.22 1.69
C LEU A 42 -5.37 17.33 0.20
N GLY A 43 -4.77 16.50 -0.65
CA GLY A 43 -4.94 16.57 -2.11
C GLY A 43 -4.21 17.75 -2.77
N ILE A 44 -3.43 18.53 -2.01
CA ILE A 44 -2.64 19.67 -2.49
C ILE A 44 -1.23 19.61 -1.89
N SER A 45 -0.20 19.79 -2.72
CA SER A 45 1.19 19.80 -2.26
C SER A 45 1.52 21.08 -1.48
N LYS A 46 2.51 21.01 -0.57
CA LYS A 46 3.05 22.19 0.12
C LYS A 46 3.45 23.30 -0.87
N LYS A 47 4.05 22.92 -2.00
CA LYS A 47 4.48 23.87 -3.05
C LYS A 47 3.28 24.56 -3.72
N GLN A 48 2.23 23.81 -4.06
CA GLN A 48 1.01 24.38 -4.61
C GLN A 48 0.31 25.30 -3.61
N TYR A 49 0.29 24.90 -2.34
CA TYR A 49 -0.29 25.70 -1.26
C TYR A 49 0.47 27.02 -1.06
N VAL A 50 1.80 26.98 -0.99
CA VAL A 50 2.64 28.19 -0.90
C VAL A 50 2.43 29.09 -2.12
N ARG A 51 2.42 28.52 -3.33
CA ARG A 51 2.18 29.28 -4.55
C ARG A 51 0.81 29.96 -4.53
N GLN A 52 -0.23 29.27 -4.07
CA GLN A 52 -1.58 29.81 -3.95
C GLN A 52 -1.63 31.00 -2.97
N ILE A 53 -0.95 30.90 -1.82
CA ILE A 53 -0.85 32.01 -0.87
C ILE A 53 -0.09 33.19 -1.49
N ILE A 54 1.05 32.95 -2.15
CA ILE A 54 1.81 34.00 -2.85
C ILE A 54 0.91 34.70 -3.85
N GLU A 55 0.25 33.96 -4.75
CA GLU A 55 -0.66 34.49 -5.76
C GLU A 55 -1.77 35.35 -5.14
N TRP A 56 -2.34 34.92 -4.01
CA TRP A 56 -3.33 35.71 -3.29
C TRP A 56 -2.76 36.99 -2.67
N THR A 57 -1.59 36.93 -2.05
CA THR A 57 -0.95 38.10 -1.41
C THR A 57 -0.45 39.12 -2.43
N THR A 58 -0.12 38.68 -3.64
CA THR A 58 0.35 39.57 -4.73
C THR A 58 -0.79 40.12 -5.59
N SER A 59 -2.06 39.91 -5.21
CA SER A 59 -3.19 40.42 -5.98
C SER A 59 -3.22 41.95 -5.96
N LEU A 60 -3.67 42.56 -7.06
CA LEU A 60 -3.76 44.03 -7.19
C LEU A 60 -4.64 44.65 -6.09
N GLU A 61 -5.63 43.90 -5.60
CA GLU A 61 -6.53 44.31 -4.51
C GLU A 61 -5.82 44.53 -3.17
N LEU A 62 -4.65 43.91 -2.96
CA LEU A 62 -3.91 43.92 -1.70
C LEU A 62 -2.62 44.76 -1.76
N LYS A 63 -2.33 45.40 -2.90
CA LYS A 63 -1.05 46.07 -3.16
C LYS A 63 -0.68 47.16 -2.16
N ASP A 64 -1.67 47.90 -1.68
CA ASP A 64 -1.49 49.05 -0.77
C ASP A 64 -2.09 48.78 0.63
N LYS A 65 -2.34 47.50 0.96
CA LYS A 65 -2.89 47.08 2.25
C LYS A 65 -1.80 46.89 3.29
N SER A 66 -2.14 47.16 4.55
CA SER A 66 -1.28 46.80 5.69
C SER A 66 -1.12 45.28 5.81
N LEU A 67 -0.10 44.83 6.54
CA LEU A 67 0.12 43.40 6.77
C LEU A 67 -1.08 42.75 7.48
N GLU A 68 -1.68 43.47 8.43
CA GLU A 68 -2.86 43.02 9.16
C GLU A 68 -4.07 42.85 8.23
N GLU A 69 -4.31 43.80 7.32
CA GLU A 69 -5.39 43.70 6.32
C GLU A 69 -5.15 42.56 5.31
N ILE A 70 -3.88 42.33 4.93
CA ILE A 70 -3.50 41.20 4.08
C ILE A 70 -3.78 39.89 4.81
N GLU A 71 -3.34 39.75 6.07
CA GLU A 71 -3.55 38.54 6.87
C GLU A 71 -5.05 38.23 7.03
N GLU A 72 -5.88 39.23 7.29
CA GLU A 72 -7.32 39.07 7.40
C GLU A 72 -7.94 38.61 6.07
N ALA A 73 -7.58 39.25 4.95
CA ALA A 73 -8.08 38.88 3.63
C ALA A 73 -7.67 37.46 3.22
N ILE A 74 -6.43 37.05 3.50
CA ILE A 74 -5.95 35.69 3.25
C ILE A 74 -6.67 34.68 4.16
N SER A 75 -6.86 35.02 5.44
CA SER A 75 -7.58 34.16 6.39
C SER A 75 -9.03 33.93 5.96
N GLN A 76 -9.72 34.96 5.47
CA GLN A 76 -11.06 34.83 4.91
C GLN A 76 -11.09 33.91 3.68
N LYS A 77 -10.13 34.06 2.75
CA LYS A 77 -10.00 33.18 1.58
C LYS A 77 -9.73 31.72 1.97
N LEU A 78 -8.88 31.49 2.98
CA LEU A 78 -8.60 30.17 3.52
C LEU A 78 -9.86 29.55 4.13
N ASN A 79 -10.57 30.29 4.97
CA ASN A 79 -11.82 29.83 5.60
C ASN A 79 -12.88 29.48 4.56
N GLN A 80 -13.03 30.31 3.53
CA GLN A 80 -13.93 30.00 2.41
C GLN A 80 -13.54 28.69 1.72
N LYS A 81 -12.26 28.51 1.37
CA LYS A 81 -11.76 27.28 0.73
C LYS A 81 -11.93 26.04 1.59
N MET A 82 -11.78 26.16 2.91
CA MET A 82 -12.06 25.09 3.85
C MET A 82 -13.54 24.72 3.83
N ASN A 83 -14.43 25.69 3.98
CA ASN A 83 -15.88 25.46 3.95
C ASN A 83 -16.34 24.81 2.62
N GLU A 84 -15.72 25.16 1.49
CA GLU A 84 -16.00 24.55 0.18
C GLU A 84 -15.61 23.06 0.10
N SER A 85 -14.60 22.62 0.87
CA SER A 85 -14.04 21.26 0.77
C SER A 85 -14.49 20.33 1.90
N GLU A 86 -15.05 20.88 2.97
CA GLU A 86 -15.50 20.12 4.14
C GLU A 86 -16.77 19.32 3.89
N GLN A 87 -16.84 18.14 4.51
CA GLN A 87 -18.02 17.29 4.49
C GLN A 87 -18.41 16.89 5.91
N LEU A 88 -19.69 17.04 6.25
CA LEU A 88 -20.21 16.69 7.57
C LEU A 88 -20.37 15.17 7.73
N GLU A 89 -20.88 14.51 6.69
CA GLU A 89 -21.13 13.08 6.71
C GLU A 89 -19.84 12.26 6.47
N THR A 90 -19.70 11.17 7.23
CA THR A 90 -18.52 10.29 7.19
C THR A 90 -18.18 9.83 5.77
N TYR A 91 -19.19 9.41 4.99
CA TYR A 91 -19.00 8.82 3.66
C TYR A 91 -19.32 9.75 2.49
N SER A 92 -19.59 11.02 2.76
CA SER A 92 -19.74 12.01 1.68
C SER A 92 -18.51 12.03 0.78
N LYS A 93 -18.74 12.15 -0.54
CA LYS A 93 -17.69 12.17 -1.55
C LYS A 93 -16.64 13.21 -1.18
N LYS A 94 -15.38 12.79 -1.08
CA LYS A 94 -14.27 13.70 -0.77
C LYS A 94 -14.08 14.72 -1.89
N THR A 95 -13.83 15.97 -1.49
CA THR A 95 -13.37 17.05 -2.38
C THR A 95 -11.87 17.23 -2.16
N THR A 96 -11.11 17.58 -3.20
CA THR A 96 -9.68 17.90 -3.04
C THR A 96 -9.52 19.36 -2.63
N GLY A 97 -8.50 19.67 -1.85
CA GLY A 97 -8.18 21.04 -1.44
C GLY A 97 -8.06 21.23 0.07
N ILE A 98 -7.85 22.49 0.45
CA ILE A 98 -7.57 22.94 1.82
C ILE A 98 -8.73 22.54 2.73
N CYS A 99 -8.44 21.87 3.84
CA CYS A 99 -9.44 21.44 4.80
C CYS A 99 -8.92 21.55 6.22
N ASN A 100 -9.83 21.50 7.19
CA ASN A 100 -9.47 21.42 8.59
C ASN A 100 -8.97 20.01 8.98
N ALA A 101 -8.49 19.87 10.22
CA ALA A 101 -7.98 18.60 10.73
C ALA A 101 -9.04 17.48 10.74
N ARG A 102 -10.32 17.79 11.02
CA ARG A 102 -11.41 16.80 11.03
C ARG A 102 -11.57 16.16 9.64
N GLU A 103 -11.68 16.99 8.61
CA GLU A 103 -11.86 16.53 7.23
C GLU A 103 -10.61 15.81 6.71
N ALA A 104 -9.40 16.26 7.09
CA ALA A 104 -8.17 15.54 6.78
C ALA A 104 -8.18 14.11 7.36
N VAL A 105 -8.54 13.97 8.64
CA VAL A 105 -8.67 12.65 9.30
C VAL A 105 -9.74 11.80 8.62
N ARG A 106 -10.90 12.38 8.24
CA ARG A 106 -11.96 11.67 7.52
C ARG A 106 -11.46 11.12 6.19
N ARG A 107 -10.79 11.95 5.38
CA ARG A 107 -10.24 11.54 4.07
C ARG A 107 -9.23 10.41 4.21
N VAL A 108 -8.34 10.49 5.21
CA VAL A 108 -7.32 9.46 5.46
C VAL A 108 -7.96 8.16 5.94
N LYS A 109 -8.71 8.23 7.04
CA LYS A 109 -9.24 7.04 7.71
C LYS A 109 -10.19 6.23 6.82
N PHE A 110 -11.03 6.91 6.03
CA PHE A 110 -12.11 6.24 5.30
C PHE A 110 -11.86 6.07 3.80
N PHE A 111 -10.97 6.86 3.17
CA PHE A 111 -10.82 6.91 1.70
C PHE A 111 -9.38 6.76 1.18
N SER A 112 -8.37 6.60 2.04
CA SER A 112 -6.98 6.51 1.62
C SER A 112 -6.56 5.06 1.43
N GLU A 113 -6.15 4.72 0.21
CA GLU A 113 -5.51 3.42 -0.10
C GLU A 113 -4.18 3.30 0.64
N ASP A 114 -3.34 4.35 0.62
CA ASP A 114 -2.07 4.35 1.35
C ASP A 114 -2.25 4.07 2.85
N TYR A 115 -3.27 4.65 3.49
CA TYR A 115 -3.55 4.40 4.90
C TYR A 115 -3.94 2.94 5.15
N LEU A 116 -4.80 2.38 4.29
CA LEU A 116 -5.16 0.97 4.35
C LEU A 116 -3.93 0.07 4.16
N ASN A 117 -3.02 0.40 3.24
CA ASN A 117 -1.80 -0.37 3.02
C ASN A 117 -0.93 -0.38 4.28
N LYS A 118 -0.77 0.76 4.96
CA LYS A 118 -0.04 0.83 6.24
C LYS A 118 -0.74 0.08 7.37
N GLU A 119 -2.07 0.13 7.46
CA GLU A 119 -2.82 -0.69 8.42
C GLU A 119 -2.66 -2.19 8.15
N PHE A 120 -2.68 -2.59 6.87
CA PHE A 120 -2.52 -3.97 6.45
C PHE A 120 -1.10 -4.50 6.75
N ASP A 121 -0.08 -3.67 6.55
CA ASP A 121 1.31 -4.01 6.92
C ASP A 121 1.44 -4.34 8.41
N ILE A 122 0.87 -3.49 9.27
CA ILE A 122 0.86 -3.71 10.72
C ILE A 122 0.06 -4.96 11.07
N PHE A 123 -1.09 -5.14 10.43
CA PHE A 123 -1.95 -6.30 10.64
C PHE A 123 -1.22 -7.61 10.35
N LEU A 124 -0.66 -7.76 9.14
CA LEU A 124 0.06 -8.98 8.76
C LEU A 124 1.30 -9.23 9.61
N SER A 125 2.02 -8.17 10.00
CA SER A 125 3.20 -8.28 10.88
C SER A 125 2.88 -8.79 12.29
N LEU A 126 1.61 -8.72 12.70
CA LEU A 126 1.13 -9.14 14.01
C LEU A 126 0.33 -10.45 13.97
N CYS A 127 -0.03 -10.93 12.79
CA CYS A 127 -0.70 -12.21 12.62
C CYS A 127 0.24 -13.37 13.00
N SER A 128 -0.32 -14.45 13.53
CA SER A 128 0.45 -15.64 13.84
C SER A 128 0.85 -16.40 12.57
N ASP A 129 1.93 -17.18 12.64
CA ASP A 129 2.34 -18.07 11.55
C ASP A 129 1.21 -19.06 11.19
N SER A 130 0.47 -19.55 12.19
CA SER A 130 -0.69 -20.44 11.99
C SER A 130 -1.82 -19.77 11.20
N TYR A 131 -2.13 -18.52 11.52
CA TYR A 131 -3.09 -17.73 10.75
C TYR A 131 -2.63 -17.57 9.30
N LEU A 132 -1.37 -17.18 9.07
CA LEU A 132 -0.83 -16.95 7.72
C LEU A 132 -0.74 -18.24 6.90
N ASN A 133 -0.39 -19.37 7.54
CA ASN A 133 -0.41 -20.68 6.90
C ASN A 133 -1.80 -21.05 6.41
N LEU A 134 -2.83 -20.89 7.25
CA LEU A 134 -4.21 -21.19 6.86
C LEU A 134 -4.74 -20.19 5.82
N PHE A 135 -4.38 -18.92 5.95
CA PHE A 135 -4.82 -17.88 5.02
C PHE A 135 -4.24 -18.11 3.63
N TYR A 136 -2.91 -18.21 3.51
CA TYR A 136 -2.23 -18.38 2.22
C TYR A 136 -2.39 -19.79 1.63
N GLY A 137 -2.60 -20.80 2.48
CA GLY A 137 -2.87 -22.18 2.04
C GLY A 137 -4.14 -22.32 1.20
N GLN A 138 -5.04 -21.33 1.21
CA GLN A 138 -6.20 -21.29 0.31
C GLN A 138 -5.84 -21.01 -1.15
N PHE A 139 -4.66 -20.42 -1.40
CA PHE A 139 -4.28 -19.86 -2.70
C PHE A 139 -3.06 -20.52 -3.32
N ILE A 140 -2.16 -21.06 -2.49
CA ILE A 140 -0.93 -21.69 -2.95
C ILE A 140 -0.57 -22.88 -2.05
N ASN A 141 -0.05 -23.94 -2.67
CA ASN A 141 0.42 -25.12 -1.97
C ASN A 141 1.88 -24.98 -1.55
N PHE A 142 2.14 -25.06 -0.26
CA PHE A 142 3.46 -25.03 0.35
C PHE A 142 3.48 -25.89 1.62
N ASP A 143 4.68 -26.18 2.13
CA ASP A 143 4.81 -26.84 3.42
C ASP A 143 4.42 -25.86 4.53
N GLN A 144 3.47 -26.21 5.39
CA GLN A 144 2.97 -25.33 6.45
C GLN A 144 3.93 -25.24 7.66
N SER A 145 5.22 -25.46 7.42
CA SER A 145 6.30 -25.29 8.38
C SER A 145 6.92 -23.89 8.26
N GLY A 146 7.78 -23.53 9.21
CA GLY A 146 8.52 -22.27 9.18
C GLY A 146 7.78 -21.08 9.77
N SER A 147 8.42 -19.92 9.63
CA SER A 147 7.91 -18.65 10.14
C SER A 147 7.82 -17.61 9.04
N TRP A 148 6.79 -16.77 9.13
CA TRP A 148 6.52 -15.73 8.17
C TRP A 148 7.21 -14.43 8.58
N SER A 149 7.80 -13.79 7.58
CA SER A 149 8.32 -12.42 7.66
C SER A 149 7.50 -11.55 6.73
N THR A 150 7.07 -10.38 7.19
CA THR A 150 6.20 -9.51 6.40
C THR A 150 6.77 -8.11 6.27
N HIS A 151 6.76 -7.59 5.05
CA HIS A 151 7.42 -6.36 4.67
C HIS A 151 6.44 -5.48 3.91
N GLY A 152 6.09 -4.36 4.50
CA GLY A 152 5.41 -3.29 3.78
C GLY A 152 6.38 -2.47 2.95
N ASN A 153 5.84 -1.58 2.11
CA ASN A 153 6.60 -0.56 1.40
C ASN A 153 7.10 0.54 2.36
N SER A 154 8.07 0.18 3.18
CA SER A 154 8.74 0.99 4.18
C SER A 154 10.07 1.51 3.65
N GLY A 155 10.57 2.60 4.26
CA GLY A 155 11.92 3.07 3.97
C GLY A 155 12.97 1.97 4.18
N ILE A 156 12.84 1.13 5.21
CA ILE A 156 13.79 0.02 5.44
C ILE A 156 13.83 -0.92 4.23
N PHE A 157 12.69 -1.34 3.69
CA PHE A 157 12.65 -2.20 2.51
C PHE A 157 13.26 -1.51 1.28
N GLU A 158 12.81 -0.29 0.98
CA GLU A 158 13.26 0.50 -0.17
C GLU A 158 14.78 0.72 -0.13
N TYR A 159 15.31 1.15 1.01
CA TYR A 159 16.73 1.44 1.16
C TYR A 159 17.59 0.18 1.31
N SER A 160 17.02 -0.96 1.70
CA SER A 160 17.74 -2.25 1.76
C SER A 160 17.84 -2.90 0.38
N THR A 161 16.75 -2.89 -0.38
CA THR A 161 16.68 -3.53 -1.70
C THR A 161 17.20 -2.63 -2.81
N GLU A 162 17.08 -1.29 -2.68
CA GLU A 162 17.28 -0.33 -3.77
C GLU A 162 16.38 -0.60 -5.00
N LEU A 163 15.25 -1.30 -4.79
CA LEU A 163 14.25 -1.56 -5.82
C LEU A 163 13.45 -0.28 -6.11
N ASN A 164 13.90 0.48 -7.11
CA ASN A 164 13.23 1.73 -7.52
C ASN A 164 12.23 1.54 -8.68
N ALA A 165 12.17 0.34 -9.26
CA ALA A 165 11.39 0.08 -10.47
C ALA A 165 9.89 -0.09 -10.22
N MET A 166 9.50 -0.48 -9.00
CA MET A 166 8.12 -0.57 -8.59
C MET A 166 7.95 -0.39 -7.09
N PHE A 167 6.76 0.08 -6.71
CA PHE A 167 6.27 0.06 -5.35
C PHE A 167 5.32 -1.12 -5.22
N MET A 168 5.63 -2.05 -4.32
CA MET A 168 4.70 -3.10 -3.88
C MET A 168 3.87 -2.58 -2.71
N ASP A 169 2.76 -3.23 -2.37
CA ASP A 169 2.00 -2.89 -1.17
C ASP A 169 2.57 -3.65 0.03
N ASN A 170 2.61 -4.98 -0.05
CA ASN A 170 3.17 -5.84 0.98
C ASN A 170 3.77 -7.15 0.41
N LEU A 171 4.86 -7.63 1.02
CA LEU A 171 5.43 -8.96 0.79
C LEU A 171 5.42 -9.78 2.07
N SER A 172 5.01 -11.04 1.98
CA SER A 172 5.15 -12.04 3.04
C SER A 172 6.01 -13.18 2.55
N TYR A 173 7.03 -13.56 3.31
CA TYR A 173 8.00 -14.58 2.93
C TYR A 173 8.16 -15.60 4.04
N ASN A 174 8.02 -16.87 3.68
CA ASN A 174 8.34 -18.00 4.54
C ASN A 174 9.56 -18.71 3.95
N HIS A 175 10.68 -18.62 4.66
CA HIS A 175 11.99 -19.07 4.20
C HIS A 175 12.08 -20.60 4.18
N GLU A 176 11.59 -21.27 5.20
CA GLU A 176 11.62 -22.73 5.31
C GLU A 176 10.74 -23.40 4.25
N ALA A 177 9.55 -22.83 4.01
CA ALA A 177 8.64 -23.30 2.97
C ALA A 177 8.99 -22.80 1.55
N ASN A 178 10.00 -21.92 1.45
CA ASN A 178 10.47 -21.26 0.24
C ASN A 178 9.34 -20.65 -0.61
N VAL A 179 8.51 -19.83 0.02
CA VAL A 179 7.34 -19.20 -0.61
C VAL A 179 7.32 -17.69 -0.36
N LEU A 180 7.13 -16.94 -1.43
CA LEU A 180 6.92 -15.50 -1.44
C LEU A 180 5.47 -15.20 -1.83
N ILE A 181 4.81 -14.36 -1.05
CA ILE A 181 3.49 -13.85 -1.32
C ILE A 181 3.58 -12.33 -1.49
N ALA A 182 3.22 -11.84 -2.67
CA ALA A 182 2.95 -10.43 -2.90
C ALA A 182 1.46 -10.16 -2.68
N ASN A 183 1.14 -9.40 -1.63
CA ASN A 183 -0.22 -8.94 -1.40
C ASN A 183 -0.38 -7.58 -2.08
N GLU A 184 -1.13 -7.54 -3.18
CA GLU A 184 -1.52 -6.30 -3.83
C GLU A 184 -2.90 -5.86 -3.35
N LEU A 185 -2.98 -4.63 -2.85
CA LEU A 185 -4.19 -4.07 -2.30
C LEU A 185 -4.86 -3.13 -3.32
N LYS A 186 -6.17 -3.23 -3.40
CA LYS A 186 -7.03 -2.31 -4.15
C LYS A 186 -8.20 -1.95 -3.28
N LEU A 187 -8.67 -0.71 -3.33
CA LEU A 187 -9.99 -0.39 -2.77
C LEU A 187 -11.08 -1.06 -3.64
N ASN A 188 -11.74 -0.32 -4.52
CA ASN A 188 -12.64 -0.86 -5.55
C ASN A 188 -12.03 -0.72 -6.97
N GLY A 189 -10.72 -0.49 -7.05
CA GLY A 189 -10.00 -0.30 -8.30
C GLY A 189 -9.75 -1.61 -9.05
N LYS A 190 -9.58 -1.51 -10.37
CA LYS A 190 -9.07 -2.62 -11.18
C LYS A 190 -7.55 -2.72 -11.02
N LYS A 191 -7.02 -3.94 -11.15
CA LYS A 191 -5.59 -4.18 -11.37
C LYS A 191 -5.07 -3.29 -12.50
N ASN A 192 -3.87 -2.71 -12.34
CA ASN A 192 -3.21 -1.99 -13.42
C ASN A 192 -2.86 -2.92 -14.59
N ALA A 193 -2.70 -2.36 -15.79
CA ALA A 193 -2.53 -3.17 -17.00
C ALA A 193 -1.14 -3.84 -17.11
N ASP A 194 -0.15 -3.43 -16.32
CA ASP A 194 1.24 -3.91 -16.36
C ASP A 194 1.71 -4.51 -15.02
N GLN A 195 0.76 -4.84 -14.15
CA GLN A 195 1.06 -5.09 -12.75
C GLN A 195 1.67 -6.46 -12.50
N ILE A 196 1.17 -7.50 -13.18
CA ILE A 196 1.70 -8.86 -13.08
C ILE A 196 3.15 -8.87 -13.54
N LEU A 197 3.45 -8.25 -14.69
CA LEU A 197 4.80 -8.20 -15.23
C LEU A 197 5.76 -7.36 -14.37
N LYS A 198 5.26 -6.30 -13.71
CA LYS A 198 6.03 -5.57 -12.69
C LYS A 198 6.39 -6.46 -11.50
N TYR A 199 5.43 -7.22 -10.98
CA TYR A 199 5.72 -8.16 -9.89
C TYR A 199 6.71 -9.25 -10.30
N CYS A 200 6.68 -9.70 -11.55
CA CYS A 200 7.71 -10.59 -12.10
C CYS A 200 9.09 -9.91 -12.12
N LEU A 201 9.16 -8.63 -12.49
CA LEU A 201 10.40 -7.84 -12.43
C LEU A 201 10.94 -7.71 -11.00
N MET A 202 10.08 -7.46 -10.01
CA MET A 202 10.48 -7.43 -8.60
C MET A 202 11.00 -8.79 -8.15
N TYR A 203 10.28 -9.87 -8.43
CA TYR A 203 10.70 -11.22 -8.07
C TYR A 203 12.09 -11.53 -8.62
N GLU A 204 12.31 -11.30 -9.91
CA GLU A 204 13.60 -11.54 -10.56
C GLU A 204 14.71 -10.67 -9.97
N TYR A 205 14.39 -9.41 -9.64
CA TYR A 205 15.33 -8.52 -8.98
C TYR A 205 15.73 -9.04 -7.59
N LEU A 206 14.76 -9.39 -6.75
CA LEU A 206 14.98 -9.92 -5.41
C LEU A 206 15.80 -11.22 -5.44
N LEU A 207 15.52 -12.11 -6.40
CA LEU A 207 16.29 -13.32 -6.62
C LEU A 207 17.74 -12.99 -6.99
N LYS A 208 17.94 -12.07 -7.94
CA LYS A 208 19.26 -11.67 -8.42
C LYS A 208 20.13 -11.06 -7.33
N ILE A 209 19.55 -10.27 -6.43
CA ILE A 209 20.28 -9.65 -5.32
C ILE A 209 20.38 -10.56 -4.09
N GLY A 210 19.81 -11.78 -4.15
CA GLY A 210 19.87 -12.76 -3.07
C GLY A 210 19.00 -12.42 -1.86
N PHE A 211 17.90 -11.67 -2.06
CA PHE A 211 16.93 -11.35 -1.01
C PHE A 211 15.87 -12.43 -0.81
N ILE A 212 15.75 -13.34 -1.77
CA ILE A 212 14.96 -14.57 -1.71
C ILE A 212 15.81 -15.73 -2.24
N ASP A 213 15.48 -16.94 -1.81
CA ASP A 213 16.18 -18.13 -2.27
C ASP A 213 15.79 -18.52 -3.71
N LYS A 214 16.64 -19.34 -4.32
CA LYS A 214 16.32 -19.98 -5.60
C LYS A 214 15.09 -20.87 -5.46
N ASP A 215 14.38 -21.03 -6.57
CA ASP A 215 13.20 -21.87 -6.68
C ASP A 215 12.05 -21.46 -5.72
N THR A 216 12.08 -20.22 -5.21
CA THR A 216 11.01 -19.64 -4.40
C THR A 216 9.68 -19.74 -5.15
N LYS A 217 8.67 -20.36 -4.55
CA LYS A 217 7.31 -20.32 -5.07
C LYS A 217 6.77 -18.90 -4.93
N PHE A 218 6.10 -18.39 -5.97
CA PHE A 218 5.62 -17.01 -5.96
C PHE A 218 4.11 -16.96 -6.15
N LEU A 219 3.40 -16.34 -5.20
CA LEU A 219 1.99 -15.98 -5.31
C LEU A 219 1.85 -14.47 -5.42
N LEU A 220 1.08 -14.00 -6.39
CA LEU A 220 0.53 -12.65 -6.44
C LEU A 220 -0.94 -12.69 -6.06
N LEU A 221 -1.23 -12.23 -4.84
CA LEU A 221 -2.57 -12.20 -4.26
C LEU A 221 -3.16 -10.79 -4.36
N PHE A 222 -4.22 -10.65 -5.15
CA PHE A 222 -5.00 -9.43 -5.23
C PHE A 222 -6.08 -9.39 -4.14
N ILE A 223 -6.04 -8.37 -3.28
CA ILE A 223 -7.03 -8.14 -2.24
C ILE A 223 -7.79 -6.85 -2.57
N GLY A 224 -9.09 -6.96 -2.85
CA GLY A 224 -9.86 -5.83 -3.36
C GLY A 224 -11.37 -5.90 -3.16
N GLY A 225 -12.11 -4.95 -3.74
CA GLY A 225 -13.58 -4.95 -3.71
C GLY A 225 -14.22 -6.02 -4.60
N SER A 226 -13.47 -6.62 -5.53
CA SER A 226 -13.97 -7.63 -6.46
C SER A 226 -12.91 -8.66 -6.80
N ILE A 227 -13.33 -9.91 -7.02
CA ILE A 227 -12.45 -10.97 -7.54
C ILE A 227 -12.05 -10.72 -8.99
N LEU A 228 -10.87 -11.22 -9.36
CA LEU A 228 -10.47 -11.35 -10.76
C LEU A 228 -11.35 -12.41 -11.44
N LYS A 229 -11.83 -12.11 -12.65
CA LYS A 229 -12.76 -12.99 -13.38
C LYS A 229 -12.05 -13.84 -14.43
N GLU A 230 -10.95 -13.32 -14.96
CA GLU A 230 -10.15 -13.95 -15.99
C GLU A 230 -9.17 -14.97 -15.38
N ASP A 231 -8.88 -16.03 -16.12
CA ASP A 231 -7.85 -16.99 -15.74
C ASP A 231 -6.45 -16.38 -15.85
N LYS A 232 -5.49 -17.00 -15.13
CA LYS A 232 -4.07 -16.58 -15.10
C LYS A 232 -3.48 -16.35 -16.48
N GLN A 233 -3.70 -17.26 -17.43
CA GLN A 233 -3.07 -17.17 -18.75
C GLN A 233 -3.66 -16.01 -19.56
N SER A 234 -4.97 -15.81 -19.48
CA SER A 234 -5.65 -14.66 -20.07
C SER A 234 -5.12 -13.34 -19.51
N LEU A 235 -4.98 -13.22 -18.19
CA LEU A 235 -4.44 -12.03 -17.55
C LEU A 235 -3.01 -11.70 -18.02
N ILE A 236 -2.13 -12.71 -18.05
CA ILE A 236 -0.73 -12.55 -18.51
C ILE A 236 -0.70 -12.13 -19.99
N ASN A 237 -1.47 -12.82 -20.85
CA ASN A 237 -1.51 -12.51 -22.29
C ASN A 237 -2.01 -11.09 -22.56
N GLN A 238 -3.00 -10.62 -21.80
CA GLN A 238 -3.49 -9.24 -21.89
C GLN A 238 -2.40 -8.23 -21.51
N GLU A 239 -1.64 -8.47 -20.44
CA GLU A 239 -0.55 -7.57 -20.05
C GLU A 239 0.58 -7.57 -21.09
N ILE A 240 1.00 -8.74 -21.58
CA ILE A 240 2.02 -8.87 -22.64
C ILE A 240 1.60 -8.08 -23.88
N THR A 241 0.35 -8.28 -24.33
CA THR A 241 -0.20 -7.59 -25.50
C THR A 241 -0.19 -6.08 -25.29
N MET A 242 -0.66 -5.61 -24.13
CA MET A 242 -0.66 -4.19 -23.80
C MET A 242 0.76 -3.60 -23.79
N CYS A 243 1.72 -4.29 -23.17
CA CYS A 243 3.12 -3.89 -23.14
C CYS A 243 3.74 -3.81 -24.55
N GLN A 244 3.40 -4.74 -25.44
CA GLN A 244 3.84 -4.75 -26.84
C GLN A 244 3.31 -3.55 -27.63
N THR A 245 2.11 -3.02 -27.30
CA THR A 245 1.58 -1.81 -27.97
C THR A 245 2.34 -0.52 -27.64
N LYS A 246 3.13 -0.50 -26.55
CA LYS A 246 3.90 0.67 -26.08
C LYS A 246 5.35 0.29 -25.72
N PRO A 247 6.16 -0.14 -26.70
CA PRO A 247 7.48 -0.71 -26.45
C PRO A 247 8.45 0.27 -25.77
N GLU A 248 8.40 1.56 -26.12
CA GLU A 248 9.25 2.59 -25.49
C GLU A 248 9.07 2.67 -23.97
N LYS A 249 7.86 2.35 -23.48
CA LYS A 249 7.56 2.37 -22.06
C LYS A 249 7.82 1.02 -21.38
N TYR A 250 7.48 -0.09 -22.05
CA TYR A 250 7.36 -1.40 -21.39
C TYR A 250 8.30 -2.49 -21.90
N LYS A 251 9.24 -2.19 -22.81
CA LYS A 251 10.21 -3.18 -23.32
C LYS A 251 10.96 -3.93 -22.20
N HIS A 252 11.23 -3.26 -21.09
CA HIS A 252 11.91 -3.86 -19.94
C HIS A 252 11.08 -4.92 -19.20
N LEU A 253 9.76 -4.95 -19.38
CA LEU A 253 8.82 -5.93 -18.81
C LEU A 253 8.61 -7.15 -19.71
N LEU A 254 9.11 -7.12 -20.94
CA LEU A 254 8.93 -8.17 -21.94
C LEU A 254 10.19 -9.05 -22.13
N LYS A 255 11.10 -9.04 -21.15
CA LYS A 255 12.30 -9.88 -21.18
C LYS A 255 11.95 -11.33 -20.93
N ASP A 256 12.63 -12.25 -21.61
CA ASP A 256 12.36 -13.69 -21.52
C ASP A 256 12.44 -14.20 -20.08
N GLU A 257 13.39 -13.70 -19.27
CA GLU A 257 13.52 -14.09 -17.86
C GLU A 257 12.22 -13.80 -17.07
N LEU A 258 11.59 -12.65 -17.32
CA LEU A 258 10.34 -12.26 -16.64
C LEU A 258 9.15 -13.09 -17.12
N LEU A 259 9.14 -13.47 -18.40
CA LEU A 259 8.10 -14.33 -18.97
C LEU A 259 8.20 -15.75 -18.41
N GLU A 260 9.40 -16.24 -18.12
CA GLU A 260 9.58 -17.51 -17.40
C GLU A 260 9.07 -17.43 -15.97
N VAL A 261 9.29 -16.33 -15.25
CA VAL A 261 8.69 -16.10 -13.92
C VAL A 261 7.16 -16.11 -14.02
N ALA A 262 6.58 -15.40 -14.99
CA ALA A 262 5.13 -15.32 -15.17
C ALA A 262 4.46 -16.69 -15.41
N LYS A 263 5.16 -17.64 -16.07
CA LYS A 263 4.64 -19.00 -16.27
C LYS A 263 4.46 -19.75 -14.94
N HIS A 264 5.36 -19.55 -13.98
CA HIS A 264 5.38 -20.26 -12.71
C HIS A 264 4.73 -19.49 -11.55
N LEU A 265 4.46 -18.20 -11.74
CA LEU A 265 3.73 -17.35 -10.79
C LEU A 265 2.29 -17.85 -10.57
N GLU A 266 1.88 -18.05 -9.33
CA GLU A 266 0.46 -18.21 -9.00
C GLU A 266 -0.23 -16.85 -8.91
N ILE A 267 -1.46 -16.76 -9.40
CA ILE A 267 -2.28 -15.54 -9.35
C ILE A 267 -3.60 -15.89 -8.71
N ALA A 268 -3.91 -15.21 -7.60
CA ALA A 268 -5.17 -15.38 -6.89
C ALA A 268 -5.80 -14.04 -6.55
N SER A 269 -7.07 -14.05 -6.18
CA SER A 269 -7.73 -12.87 -5.65
C SER A 269 -8.74 -13.22 -4.57
N ILE A 270 -8.85 -12.34 -3.57
CA ILE A 270 -9.85 -12.40 -2.51
C ILE A 270 -10.49 -11.02 -2.36
N THR A 271 -11.76 -10.98 -1.97
CA THR A 271 -12.39 -9.71 -1.62
C THR A 271 -12.10 -9.29 -0.17
N TRP A 272 -12.15 -8.00 0.13
CA TRP A 272 -12.10 -7.52 1.52
C TRP A 272 -13.18 -8.15 2.41
N GLN A 273 -14.37 -8.36 1.84
CA GLN A 273 -15.47 -9.03 2.52
C GLN A 273 -15.14 -10.50 2.82
N SER A 274 -14.58 -11.23 1.86
CA SER A 274 -14.15 -12.61 2.04
C SER A 274 -12.97 -12.73 3.03
N LEU A 275 -12.10 -11.72 3.12
CA LEU A 275 -11.06 -11.66 4.16
C LEU A 275 -11.67 -11.52 5.56
N ILE A 276 -12.70 -10.68 5.72
CA ILE A 276 -13.45 -10.56 6.97
C ILE A 276 -14.12 -11.90 7.34
N GLU A 277 -14.72 -12.58 6.37
CA GLU A 277 -15.33 -13.90 6.56
C GLU A 277 -14.30 -14.95 6.98
N PHE A 278 -13.13 -14.96 6.32
CA PHE A 278 -12.02 -15.81 6.71
C PHE A 278 -11.60 -15.56 8.17
N ASN A 279 -11.44 -14.30 8.56
CA ASN A 279 -11.07 -13.92 9.93
C ASN A 279 -12.10 -14.44 10.95
N ASN A 280 -13.39 -14.27 10.66
CA ASN A 280 -14.46 -14.75 11.53
C ASN A 280 -14.47 -16.28 11.63
N CYS A 281 -14.26 -16.98 10.51
CA CYS A 281 -14.14 -18.44 10.51
C CYS A 281 -12.93 -18.91 11.32
N TYR A 282 -11.76 -18.30 11.12
CA TYR A 282 -10.55 -18.62 11.86
C TYR A 282 -10.75 -18.46 13.38
N LEU A 283 -11.36 -17.35 13.81
CA LEU A 283 -11.68 -17.09 15.23
C LEU A 283 -12.64 -18.11 15.83
N ASN A 284 -13.58 -18.63 15.05
CA ASN A 284 -14.58 -19.59 15.52
C ASN A 284 -14.05 -21.03 15.55
N GLN A 285 -13.09 -21.37 14.69
CA GLN A 285 -12.63 -22.74 14.48
C GLN A 285 -11.33 -23.06 15.22
N ASN A 286 -10.59 -22.06 15.69
CA ASN A 286 -9.29 -22.23 16.34
C ASN A 286 -9.30 -21.70 17.77
N GLU A 287 -8.47 -22.29 18.63
CA GLU A 287 -8.21 -21.74 19.95
C GLU A 287 -7.21 -20.57 19.81
N VAL A 288 -7.74 -19.35 19.80
CA VAL A 288 -6.96 -18.14 19.53
C VAL A 288 -6.77 -17.33 20.81
N CYS A 289 -5.55 -16.84 21.05
CA CYS A 289 -5.26 -16.01 22.22
C CYS A 289 -5.97 -14.64 22.15
N GLN A 290 -6.18 -13.99 23.30
CA GLN A 290 -6.91 -12.71 23.36
C GLN A 290 -6.30 -11.61 22.46
N VAL A 291 -4.97 -11.61 22.32
CA VAL A 291 -4.27 -10.59 21.51
C VAL A 291 -4.61 -10.75 20.03
N GLU A 292 -4.55 -11.98 19.51
CA GLU A 292 -4.88 -12.27 18.12
C GLU A 292 -6.38 -12.10 17.85
N GLN A 293 -7.25 -12.43 18.82
CA GLN A 293 -8.68 -12.09 18.73
C GLN A 293 -8.91 -10.59 18.54
N LYS A 294 -8.27 -9.75 19.35
CA LYS A 294 -8.37 -8.28 19.24
C LYS A 294 -7.80 -7.76 17.93
N LEU A 295 -6.71 -8.35 17.45
CA LEU A 295 -6.10 -7.99 16.16
C LEU A 295 -7.07 -8.23 15.01
N LEU A 296 -7.59 -9.47 14.89
CA LEU A 296 -8.47 -9.86 13.79
C LEU A 296 -9.80 -9.08 13.84
N GLN A 297 -10.41 -8.96 15.02
CA GLN A 297 -11.64 -8.18 15.19
C GLN A 297 -11.44 -6.68 14.93
N GLY A 298 -10.34 -6.11 15.42
CA GLY A 298 -10.01 -4.70 15.22
C GLY A 298 -9.75 -4.38 13.74
N PHE A 299 -9.06 -5.27 13.03
CA PHE A 299 -8.84 -5.11 11.59
C PHE A 299 -10.16 -5.22 10.80
N ASN A 300 -11.02 -6.20 11.13
CA ASN A 300 -12.36 -6.32 10.54
C ASN A 300 -13.18 -5.03 10.75
N GLN A 301 -13.18 -4.47 11.95
CA GLN A 301 -13.87 -3.21 12.24
C GLN A 301 -13.29 -2.03 11.45
N SER A 302 -11.96 -1.95 11.31
CA SER A 302 -11.34 -0.89 10.50
C SER A 302 -11.74 -1.01 9.04
N LEU A 303 -11.68 -2.22 8.45
CA LEU A 303 -12.11 -2.49 7.08
C LEU A 303 -13.58 -2.11 6.87
N GLN A 304 -14.47 -2.58 7.73
CA GLN A 304 -15.91 -2.28 7.65
C GLN A 304 -16.22 -0.79 7.76
N SER A 305 -15.32 0.01 8.34
CA SER A 305 -15.49 1.46 8.39
C SER A 305 -15.06 2.17 7.10
N LYS A 306 -14.35 1.51 6.18
CA LYS A 306 -13.83 2.17 4.97
C LYS A 306 -14.96 2.48 3.99
N SER A 307 -14.85 3.60 3.27
CA SER A 307 -15.90 4.07 2.37
C SER A 307 -16.23 3.06 1.28
N PHE A 308 -15.22 2.34 0.76
CA PHE A 308 -15.38 1.41 -0.35
C PHE A 308 -16.18 0.15 0.02
N MET A 309 -16.33 -0.15 1.31
CA MET A 309 -17.19 -1.24 1.81
C MET A 309 -18.68 -0.88 1.82
N HIS A 310 -19.02 0.38 1.52
CA HIS A 310 -20.38 0.91 1.52
C HIS A 310 -20.85 1.40 0.14
N LEU A 311 -20.07 1.12 -0.91
CA LEU A 311 -20.33 1.49 -2.30
C LEU A 311 -20.73 0.26 -3.11
#